data_AF-A0A8J3TD89-F1
#
_entry.id   AF-A0A8J3TD89-F1
#
_cell.length_a   1.000
_cell.length_b   1.000
_cell.length_c   1.000
_cell.angle_alpha   90.00
_cell.angle_beta   90.00
_cell.angle_gamma   90.00
#
_symmetry.space_group_name_H-M   'P 1'
#
loop_
_entity.id
_entity.type
_entity.pdbx_description
1 polymer ?
#
loop_
_entity_poly.entity_id
_entity_poly.type
_entity_poly.pdbx_seq_one_letter_code
_entity_poly.pdbx_strand_id
1 'polypeptide(L)'
;MTIYAIEVFHLVHTCPANPEPHPVDTRRRIVHVTPGRDCLTPKTFDNGVTIRCGDYNAYDQQCANCRTIITITKVTTHDLGYQGPAHLAPVPAEESA
;
A
#
# COMPACT_ATOMS: atom_id res chain seq x y z
N MET A 1 15.01 -5.32 -11.04
CA MET A 1 14.24 -4.93 -9.85
C MET A 1 13.08 -4.16 -10.38
N THR A 2 11.84 -4.57 -10.16
CA THR A 2 10.71 -3.77 -10.63
C THR A 2 10.31 -2.81 -9.52
N ILE A 3 10.23 -1.51 -9.82
CA ILE A 3 9.77 -0.50 -8.86
C ILE A 3 8.37 -0.06 -9.27
N TYR A 4 7.40 -0.22 -8.35
CA TYR A 4 6.08 0.37 -8.47
C TYR A 4 6.03 1.63 -7.62
N ALA A 5 5.98 2.78 -8.28
CA ALA A 5 5.62 4.02 -7.62
C ALA A 5 4.10 4.07 -7.50
N ILE A 6 3.60 4.25 -6.28
CA ILE A 6 2.16 4.28 -5.99
C ILE A 6 1.76 5.53 -5.26
N GLU A 7 0.53 5.97 -5.50
CA GLU A 7 -0.17 6.89 -4.65
C GLU A 7 -1.20 6.14 -3.81
N VAL A 8 -1.37 6.58 -2.57
CA VAL A 8 -2.33 6.01 -1.62
C VAL A 8 -3.37 7.06 -1.28
N PHE A 9 -4.64 6.66 -1.36
CA PHE A 9 -5.78 7.47 -0.92
C PHE A 9 -6.46 6.78 0.26
N HIS A 10 -6.58 7.49 1.37
CA HIS A 10 -7.34 7.07 2.54
C HIS A 10 -8.60 7.90 2.66
N LEU A 11 -9.74 7.22 2.80
CA LEU A 11 -10.96 7.83 3.28
C LEU A 11 -11.12 7.42 4.73
N VAL A 12 -11.16 8.39 5.64
CA VAL A 12 -11.23 8.14 7.09
C VAL A 12 -12.52 8.70 7.68
N HIS A 13 -12.92 8.17 8.83
CA HIS A 13 -14.02 8.67 9.62
C HIS A 13 -13.77 8.42 11.12
N THR A 14 -14.58 9.04 11.96
CA THR A 14 -14.74 8.65 13.37
C THR A 14 -16.13 8.08 13.59
N CYS A 15 -16.30 7.18 14.56
CA CYS A 15 -17.60 6.61 14.89
C CYS A 15 -17.70 6.33 16.40
N PRO A 16 -18.89 6.08 16.97
CA PRO A 16 -19.00 5.86 18.42
C PRO A 16 -18.25 4.60 18.90
N ALA A 17 -18.05 3.61 18.03
CA ALA A 17 -17.28 2.41 18.36
C ALA A 17 -15.76 2.66 18.33
N ASN A 18 -15.29 3.64 17.56
CA ASN A 18 -13.90 4.04 17.50
C ASN A 18 -13.80 5.58 17.32
N PRO A 19 -13.58 6.31 18.43
CA PRO A 19 -13.50 7.77 18.41
C PRO A 19 -12.30 8.34 17.65
N GLU A 20 -11.27 7.53 17.37
CA GLU A 20 -10.09 7.98 16.61
C GLU A 20 -10.33 7.89 15.10
N PRO A 21 -9.79 8.82 14.28
CA PRO A 21 -9.91 8.73 12.82
C PRO A 21 -9.36 7.40 12.29
N HIS A 22 -10.18 6.64 11.58
CA HIS A 22 -9.82 5.32 11.04
C HIS A 22 -10.36 5.12 9.62
N PRO A 23 -9.66 4.31 8.80
CA PRO A 23 -10.01 4.16 7.39
C PRO A 23 -11.32 3.40 7.19
N VAL A 24 -12.18 3.94 6.33
CA VAL A 24 -13.32 3.21 5.74
C VAL A 24 -12.97 2.66 4.36
N ASP A 25 -12.10 3.34 3.63
CA ASP A 25 -11.61 2.91 2.32
C ASP A 25 -10.13 3.26 2.16
N THR A 26 -9.39 2.39 1.49
CA THR A 26 -7.98 2.60 1.16
C THR A 26 -7.75 2.16 -0.28
N ARG A 27 -7.49 3.13 -1.16
CA ARG A 27 -7.19 2.87 -2.57
C ARG A 27 -5.72 3.13 -2.84
N ARG A 28 -5.17 2.33 -3.76
CA ARG A 28 -3.80 2.46 -4.24
C ARG A 28 -3.84 2.61 -5.74
N ARG A 29 -3.07 3.54 -6.29
CA ARG A 29 -2.93 3.75 -7.72
C ARG A 29 -1.47 3.62 -8.10
N ILE A 30 -1.15 2.77 -9.07
CA ILE A 30 0.17 2.75 -9.69
C ILE A 30 0.28 3.99 -10.58
N VAL A 31 1.28 4.82 -10.32
CA VAL A 31 1.54 6.04 -11.10
C VAL A 31 2.74 5.89 -12.03
N HIS A 32 3.68 5.02 -11.67
CA HIS A 32 4.81 4.70 -12.51
C HIS A 32 5.32 3.30 -12.23
N VAL A 33 5.80 2.63 -13.29
CA VAL A 33 6.48 1.34 -13.19
C VAL A 33 7.85 1.49 -13.82
N THR A 34 8.89 1.31 -13.02
CA THR A 34 10.25 1.13 -13.55
C THR A 34 10.48 -0.36 -13.75
N PRO A 35 10.63 -0.83 -15.00
CA PRO A 35 10.80 -2.25 -15.27
C PRO A 35 12.12 -2.76 -14.70
N GLY A 36 12.11 -4.01 -14.25
CA GLY A 36 13.32 -4.70 -13.84
C GLY A 36 14.22 -5.06 -15.02
N ARG A 37 15.52 -5.08 -14.75
CA ARG A 37 16.52 -5.75 -15.60
C ARG A 37 16.38 -7.28 -15.52
N ASP A 38 17.06 -7.96 -16.41
CA ASP A 38 17.09 -9.43 -16.47
C ASP A 38 17.54 -10.08 -15.16
N CYS A 39 17.03 -11.29 -14.92
CA CYS A 39 17.39 -12.07 -13.74
C CYS A 39 18.89 -12.36 -13.71
N LEU A 40 19.53 -12.12 -12.57
CA LEU A 40 20.96 -12.43 -12.38
C LEU A 40 21.19 -13.88 -11.96
N THR A 41 20.14 -14.58 -11.50
CA THR A 41 20.23 -15.95 -10.99
C THR A 41 19.03 -16.78 -11.48
N PRO A 42 18.83 -16.93 -12.80
CA PRO A 42 17.72 -17.72 -13.31
C PRO A 42 17.89 -19.19 -12.92
N LYS A 43 16.77 -19.89 -12.76
CA LYS A 43 16.76 -21.33 -12.46
C LYS A 43 16.35 -22.09 -13.71
N THR A 44 17.20 -23.02 -14.13
CA THR A 44 16.90 -23.98 -15.19
C THR A 44 16.52 -25.31 -14.56
N PHE A 45 15.42 -25.90 -15.01
CA PHE A 45 14.95 -27.22 -14.57
C PHE A 45 15.36 -28.30 -15.57
N ASP A 46 15.25 -29.57 -15.16
CA ASP A 46 15.66 -30.73 -15.97
C ASP A 46 14.92 -30.85 -17.32
N ASN A 47 13.72 -30.28 -17.41
CA ASN A 47 12.94 -30.19 -18.65
C ASN A 47 13.38 -29.05 -19.59
N GLY A 48 14.48 -28.35 -19.27
CA GLY A 48 15.05 -27.26 -20.06
C GLY A 48 14.35 -25.91 -19.90
N VAL A 49 13.31 -25.81 -19.07
CA VAL A 49 12.63 -24.53 -18.80
C VAL A 49 13.51 -23.68 -17.90
N THR A 50 13.73 -22.42 -18.29
CA THR A 50 14.41 -21.40 -17.48
C THR A 50 13.41 -20.35 -17.02
N ILE A 51 13.32 -20.13 -15.71
CA ILE A 51 12.50 -19.05 -15.13
C ILE A 51 13.37 -18.10 -14.31
N ARG A 52 12.86 -16.88 -14.07
CA ARG A 52 13.55 -15.93 -13.20
C ARG A 52 13.38 -16.37 -11.75
N CYS A 53 14.37 -16.11 -10.90
CA CYS A 53 14.26 -16.45 -9.48
C CYS A 53 13.09 -15.74 -8.77
N GLY A 54 12.60 -14.60 -9.29
CA GLY A 54 11.44 -13.89 -8.74
C GLY A 54 10.13 -14.65 -8.86
N ASP A 55 10.06 -15.60 -9.79
CA ASP A 55 8.84 -16.33 -10.11
C ASP A 55 8.75 -17.66 -9.32
N TYR A 56 9.75 -17.95 -8.47
CA TYR A 56 9.86 -19.21 -7.73
C TYR A 56 10.41 -19.06 -6.30
N ASN A 57 11.39 -18.18 -6.06
CA ASN A 57 11.97 -17.99 -4.73
C ASN A 57 11.14 -17.01 -3.87
N ALA A 58 11.18 -17.22 -2.56
CA ALA A 58 10.74 -16.24 -1.58
C ALA A 58 11.54 -14.93 -1.71
N TYR A 59 10.95 -13.79 -1.33
CA TYR A 59 11.48 -12.46 -1.57
C TYR A 59 12.93 -12.24 -1.08
N ASP A 60 13.25 -12.76 0.10
CA ASP A 60 14.57 -12.69 0.73
C ASP A 60 15.63 -13.47 -0.05
N GLN A 61 15.23 -14.53 -0.75
CA GLN A 61 16.07 -15.39 -1.60
C GLN A 61 16.13 -14.94 -3.07
N GLN A 62 15.47 -13.84 -3.44
CA GLN A 62 15.51 -13.30 -4.80
C GLN A 62 16.77 -12.47 -5.03
N CYS A 63 17.34 -12.56 -6.24
CA CYS A 63 18.37 -11.62 -6.67
C CYS A 63 17.81 -10.19 -6.73
N ALA A 64 18.70 -9.19 -6.67
CA ALA A 64 18.31 -7.78 -6.72
C ALA A 64 17.43 -7.47 -7.95
N ASN A 65 17.68 -8.11 -9.10
CA ASN A 65 16.92 -7.84 -10.31
C ASN A 65 15.50 -8.43 -10.33
N CYS A 66 15.20 -9.40 -9.47
CA CYS A 66 13.87 -10.01 -9.40
C CYS A 66 13.00 -9.42 -8.28
N ARG A 67 13.61 -8.76 -7.30
CA ARG A 67 12.87 -8.13 -6.21
C ARG A 67 11.93 -7.04 -6.73
N THR A 68 10.77 -6.98 -6.10
CA THR A 68 9.78 -5.92 -6.28
C THR A 68 9.92 -4.90 -5.16
N ILE A 69 9.99 -3.63 -5.52
CA ILE A 69 9.95 -2.51 -4.57
C ILE A 69 8.67 -1.72 -4.81
N ILE A 70 8.00 -1.36 -3.71
CA ILE A 70 6.87 -0.45 -3.74
C ILE A 70 7.31 0.85 -3.06
N THR A 71 7.21 1.96 -3.78
CA THR A 71 7.51 3.29 -3.27
C THR A 71 6.23 4.11 -3.23
N ILE A 72 5.84 4.60 -2.06
CA ILE A 72 4.70 5.50 -1.93
C ILE A 72 5.17 6.91 -2.25
N THR A 73 4.67 7.50 -3.34
CA THR A 73 5.05 8.85 -3.78
C THR A 73 4.18 9.94 -3.18
N LYS A 74 2.92 9.60 -2.88
CA LYS A 74 1.95 10.52 -2.28
C LYS A 74 0.94 9.75 -1.44
N VAL A 75 0.59 10.33 -0.29
CA VAL A 75 -0.55 9.91 0.52
C VAL A 75 -1.55 11.06 0.56
N THR A 76 -2.80 10.78 0.23
CA THR A 76 -3.91 11.73 0.35
C THR A 76 -4.93 11.16 1.32
N THR A 77 -5.29 11.93 2.33
CA THR A 77 -6.31 11.54 3.30
C THR A 77 -7.50 12.49 3.20
N HIS A 78 -8.70 11.94 3.08
CA HIS A 78 -9.95 12.68 3.15
C HIS A 78 -10.73 12.22 4.37
N ASP A 79 -11.11 13.16 5.23
CA ASP A 79 -11.89 12.89 6.42
C ASP A 79 -13.37 13.15 6.15
N LEU A 80 -14.21 12.15 6.44
CA LEU A 80 -15.66 12.24 6.38
C LEU A 80 -16.28 12.81 7.67
N GLY A 81 -15.46 13.03 8.70
CA GLY A 81 -15.90 13.41 10.03
C GLY A 81 -16.59 12.26 10.77
N TYR A 82 -17.44 12.64 11.73
CA TYR A 82 -18.18 11.69 12.55
C TYR A 82 -19.30 11.01 11.75
N GLN A 83 -19.24 9.69 11.68
CA GLN A 83 -20.25 8.84 11.06
C GLN A 83 -20.91 8.00 12.17
N GLY A 84 -21.97 8.55 12.74
CA GLY A 84 -22.75 7.91 13.78
C GLY A 84 -24.03 8.69 14.09
N PRO A 85 -24.89 8.18 14.99
CA PRO A 85 -26.06 8.90 15.46
C PRO A 85 -25.65 10.24 16.09
N ALA A 86 -26.35 11.33 15.74
CA ALA A 86 -25.99 12.68 16.19
C ALA A 86 -25.90 12.83 17.72
N HIS A 87 -26.71 12.07 18.48
CA HIS A 87 -26.70 12.10 19.95
C HIS A 87 -25.45 11.47 20.59
N LEU A 88 -24.61 10.79 19.80
CA LEU A 88 -23.34 10.23 20.23
C LEU A 88 -22.15 10.98 19.61
N ALA A 89 -22.41 12.06 18.86
CA ALA A 89 -21.34 12.88 18.30
C ALA A 89 -20.53 13.53 19.43
N PRO A 90 -19.19 13.61 19.30
CA PRO A 90 -18.39 14.35 20.25
C PRO A 90 -18.82 15.82 20.27
N VAL A 91 -19.02 16.37 21.47
CA VAL A 91 -19.30 17.79 21.65
C VAL A 91 -18.07 18.57 21.15
N PRO A 92 -18.23 19.60 20.30
CA PRO A 92 -17.10 20.45 19.91
C PRO A 92 -16.43 20.96 21.19
N ALA A 93 -15.11 20.82 21.28
CA ALA A 93 -14.38 21.44 22.38
C ALA A 93 -14.63 22.95 22.30
N GLU A 94 -15.33 23.52 23.28
CA GLU A 94 -15.40 24.96 23.44
C GLU A 94 -13.95 25.47 23.51
N GLU A 95 -13.58 26.39 22.63
CA GLU A 95 -12.30 27.10 22.71
C GLU A 95 -12.25 27.79 24.08
N SER A 96 -11.48 27.21 25.00
CA SER A 96 -11.17 27.81 26.29
C SER A 96 -10.48 29.15 26.04
N ALA A 97 -11.25 30.24 26.20
CA ALA A 97 -10.77 31.62 26.21
C ALA A 97 -9.91 31.90 27.45
#